data_AF-A0A2S5GKQ4-F1
#
_entry.id   AF-A0A2S5GKQ4-F1
#
_cell.length_a   1.000
_cell.length_b   1.000
_cell.length_c   1.000
_cell.angle_alpha   90.00
_cell.angle_beta   90.00
_cell.angle_gamma   90.00
#
_symmetry.space_group_name_H-M   'P 1'
#
loop_
_entity.id
_entity.type
_entity.pdbx_description
1 polymer ?
#
loop_
_entity_poly.entity_id
_entity_poly.type
_entity_poly.pdbx_seq_one_letter_code
_entity_poly.pdbx_strand_id
1 'polypeptide(L)'
;MQRGGIKAARDKQMCSQLQTRSAKDWIGKVERVGANSDGKGVFSVEIAKDVEVKTWNNALSDAFHKTMLEPGTPLFDTAASLKKGQMIKFSGTFFSASDGDCLVESSLSLSGKVKNPEFIFRFTAIEAL
;
A
#
# COMPACT_ATOMS: atom_id res chain seq x y z
N MET A 1 -12.41 -3.36 -22.92
CA MET A 1 -11.40 -2.51 -23.59
C MET A 1 -11.23 -1.14 -22.93
N GLN A 2 -12.28 -0.32 -22.78
CA GLN A 2 -12.16 1.05 -22.21
C GLN A 2 -11.41 1.13 -20.86
N ARG A 3 -11.81 0.32 -19.86
CA ARG A 3 -11.15 0.29 -18.54
C ARG A 3 -9.67 -0.10 -18.61
N GLY A 4 -9.31 -0.98 -19.55
CA GLY A 4 -7.91 -1.38 -19.78
C GLY A 4 -7.08 -0.22 -20.32
N GLY A 5 -7.64 0.55 -21.26
CA GLY A 5 -7.01 1.76 -21.77
C GLY A 5 -6.81 2.83 -20.70
N ILE A 6 -7.80 3.05 -19.84
CA ILE A 6 -7.70 3.99 -18.71
C ILE A 6 -6.58 3.55 -17.76
N LYS A 7 -6.55 2.27 -17.37
CA LYS A 7 -5.50 1.72 -16.50
C LYS A 7 -4.11 1.95 -17.12
N ALA A 8 -3.93 1.57 -18.38
CA ALA A 8 -2.65 1.70 -19.07
C ALA A 8 -2.20 3.17 -19.18
N ALA A 9 -3.12 4.09 -19.46
CA ALA A 9 -2.83 5.52 -19.48
C ALA A 9 -2.41 6.06 -18.11
N ARG A 10 -3.13 5.68 -17.03
CA ARG A 10 -2.77 6.03 -15.64
C ARG A 10 -1.37 5.52 -15.30
N ASP A 11 -1.08 4.25 -15.56
CA ASP A 11 0.21 3.65 -15.23
C ASP A 11 1.37 4.32 -15.98
N LYS A 12 1.19 4.62 -17.27
CA LYS A 12 2.17 5.37 -18.05
C LYS A 12 2.44 6.76 -17.48
N GLN A 13 1.38 7.50 -17.12
CA GLN A 13 1.51 8.84 -16.55
C GLN A 13 2.19 8.80 -15.19
N MET A 14 1.75 7.92 -14.29
CA MET A 14 2.38 7.72 -12.98
C MET A 14 3.87 7.42 -13.13
N CYS A 15 4.25 6.55 -14.05
CA CYS A 15 5.67 6.21 -14.23
C CYS A 15 6.50 7.34 -14.82
N SER A 16 5.91 8.22 -15.64
CA SER A 16 6.60 9.40 -16.12
C SER A 16 6.81 10.48 -15.05
N GLN A 17 5.99 10.48 -13.99
CA GLN A 17 6.00 11.51 -12.95
C GLN A 17 6.68 11.07 -11.64
N LEU A 18 6.67 9.76 -11.35
CA LEU A 18 7.29 9.21 -10.15
C LEU A 18 8.82 9.21 -10.30
N GLN A 19 9.45 10.32 -9.88
CA GLN A 19 10.90 10.46 -9.82
C GLN A 19 11.53 9.54 -8.78
N THR A 20 10.81 9.31 -7.68
CA THR A 20 11.18 8.36 -6.63
C THR A 20 9.99 7.47 -6.31
N ARG A 21 10.29 6.31 -5.73
CA ARG A 21 9.29 5.37 -5.21
C ARG A 21 9.24 5.40 -3.68
N SER A 22 9.75 6.47 -3.08
CA SER A 22 9.71 6.68 -1.64
C SER A 22 8.68 7.74 -1.32
N ALA A 23 7.88 7.47 -0.30
CA ALA A 23 7.02 8.45 0.33
C ALA A 23 7.64 8.82 1.68
N LYS A 24 7.80 10.12 1.91
CA LYS A 24 8.30 10.65 3.17
C LYS A 24 7.26 11.59 3.76
N ASP A 25 6.90 11.35 5.03
CA ASP A 25 5.97 12.16 5.82
C ASP A 25 4.61 12.37 5.12
N TRP A 26 4.14 11.35 4.40
CA TRP A 26 2.82 11.37 3.78
C TRP A 26 1.73 11.27 4.83
N ILE A 27 0.62 11.96 4.59
CA ILE A 27 -0.55 11.92 5.45
C ILE A 27 -1.59 11.02 4.81
N GLY A 28 -2.20 10.16 5.61
CA GLY A 28 -3.28 9.30 5.16
C GLY A 28 -4.17 8.87 6.32
N LYS A 29 -5.25 8.18 5.97
CA LYS A 29 -6.25 7.68 6.92
C LYS A 29 -6.12 6.17 7.03
N VAL A 30 -6.00 5.65 8.26
CA VAL A 30 -5.92 4.21 8.49
C VAL A 30 -7.21 3.54 7.99
N GLU A 31 -7.08 2.57 7.10
CA GLU A 31 -8.22 1.82 6.55
C GLU A 31 -8.30 0.40 7.12
N ARG A 32 -7.13 -0.21 7.40
CA ARG A 32 -7.04 -1.53 8.02
C ARG A 32 -5.89 -1.63 9.02
N VAL A 33 -6.21 -2.23 10.17
CA VAL A 33 -5.26 -2.78 11.13
C VAL A 33 -5.67 -4.22 11.41
N GLY A 34 -4.76 -5.17 11.25
CA GLY A 34 -5.05 -6.57 11.50
C GLY A 34 -3.80 -7.43 11.43
N ALA A 35 -4.00 -8.75 11.40
CA ALA A 35 -2.92 -9.72 11.25
C ALA A 35 -3.31 -10.83 10.27
N ASN A 36 -2.30 -11.52 9.72
CA ASN A 36 -2.50 -12.75 8.96
C ASN A 36 -2.52 -13.99 9.90
N SER A 37 -2.64 -15.20 9.33
CA SER A 37 -2.64 -16.46 10.09
C SER A 37 -1.34 -16.75 10.84
N ASP A 38 -0.24 -16.10 10.45
CA ASP A 38 1.08 -16.26 11.06
C ASP A 38 1.33 -15.22 12.18
N GLY A 39 0.35 -14.36 12.45
CA GLY A 39 0.44 -13.29 13.44
C GLY A 39 1.13 -12.02 12.95
N LYS A 40 1.56 -11.95 11.68
CA LYS A 40 2.19 -10.74 11.11
C LYS A 40 1.16 -9.66 10.82
N GLY A 41 1.55 -8.41 11.03
CA GLY A 41 0.66 -7.26 10.88
C GLY A 41 0.32 -6.98 9.40
N VAL A 42 -0.97 -6.83 9.14
CA VAL A 42 -1.55 -6.41 7.85
C VAL A 42 -2.13 -5.01 8.02
N PHE A 43 -1.61 -4.06 7.27
CA PHE A 43 -1.89 -2.65 7.47
C PHE A 43 -2.21 -1.95 6.14
N SER A 44 -3.22 -1.07 6.12
CA SER A 44 -3.50 -0.23 4.96
C SER A 44 -3.92 1.19 5.34
N VAL A 45 -3.59 2.11 4.44
CA VAL A 45 -3.81 3.56 4.59
C VAL A 45 -4.40 4.10 3.29
N GLU A 46 -5.53 4.78 3.40
CA GLU A 46 -6.13 5.55 2.32
C GLU A 46 -5.37 6.88 2.17
N ILE A 47 -4.82 7.13 0.98
CA ILE A 47 -3.98 8.30 0.66
C ILE A 47 -4.71 9.33 -0.21
N ALA A 48 -5.78 8.89 -0.87
CA ALA A 48 -6.73 9.72 -1.60
C ALA A 48 -8.04 8.93 -1.66
N LYS A 49 -9.15 9.57 -2.06
CA LYS A 49 -10.45 8.93 -2.14
C LYS A 49 -10.37 7.60 -2.91
N ASP A 50 -10.70 6.50 -2.22
CA ASP A 50 -10.70 5.13 -2.74
C ASP A 50 -9.30 4.61 -3.19
N VAL A 51 -8.20 5.28 -2.83
CA VAL A 51 -6.83 4.86 -3.17
C VAL A 51 -6.06 4.45 -1.92
N GLU A 52 -5.60 3.21 -1.88
CA GLU A 52 -4.90 2.65 -0.73
C GLU A 52 -3.43 2.32 -1.02
N VAL A 53 -2.59 2.52 0.00
CA VAL A 53 -1.32 1.83 0.14
C VAL A 53 -1.42 0.78 1.24
N LYS A 54 -0.91 -0.42 1.01
CA LYS A 54 -1.06 -1.54 1.93
C LYS A 54 0.11 -2.50 1.92
N THR A 55 0.25 -3.23 3.01
CA THR A 55 1.06 -4.46 3.02
C THR A 55 0.34 -5.56 2.24
N TRP A 56 1.07 -6.61 1.86
CA TRP A 56 0.45 -7.89 1.58
C TRP A 56 -0.28 -8.43 2.82
N ASN A 57 -1.15 -9.41 2.59
CA ASN A 57 -1.97 -10.04 3.64
C ASN A 57 -1.68 -11.53 3.84
N ASN A 58 -0.71 -12.09 3.12
CA ASN A 58 -0.34 -13.50 3.18
C ASN A 58 1.15 -13.69 2.85
N ALA A 59 1.75 -14.73 3.42
CA ALA A 59 3.19 -14.98 3.29
C ALA A 59 3.65 -15.28 1.86
N LEU A 60 2.82 -15.95 1.06
CA LEU A 60 3.20 -16.34 -0.30
C LEU A 60 3.41 -15.12 -1.21
N SER A 61 2.47 -14.17 -1.20
CA SER A 61 2.59 -12.93 -1.97
C SER A 61 3.68 -12.00 -1.42
N ASP A 62 3.92 -12.04 -0.11
CA ASP A 62 4.89 -11.16 0.55
C ASP A 62 6.35 -11.65 0.46
N ALA A 63 6.59 -12.89 -0.02
CA ALA A 63 7.90 -13.53 -0.02
C ALA A 63 9.03 -12.67 -0.62
N PHE A 64 8.72 -11.89 -1.67
CA PHE A 64 9.68 -11.02 -2.35
C PHE A 64 9.67 -9.57 -1.85
N HIS A 65 8.58 -9.12 -1.22
CA HIS A 65 8.38 -7.71 -0.89
C HIS A 65 8.66 -7.39 0.59
N LYS A 66 8.40 -8.35 1.49
CA LYS A 66 8.60 -8.23 2.95
C LYS A 66 7.95 -6.95 3.50
N THR A 67 6.64 -6.84 3.29
CA THR A 67 5.83 -5.67 3.64
C THR A 67 5.06 -5.86 4.93
N MET A 68 4.72 -7.09 5.30
CA MET A 68 3.98 -7.35 6.54
C MET A 68 4.81 -6.91 7.75
N LEU A 69 4.12 -6.39 8.77
CA LEU A 69 4.77 -5.85 9.95
C LEU A 69 5.16 -7.01 10.88
N GLU A 70 6.43 -7.07 11.27
CA GLU A 70 6.94 -8.14 12.14
C GLU A 70 6.54 -7.87 13.60
N PRO A 71 5.92 -8.83 14.30
CA PRO A 71 5.58 -8.70 15.72
C PRO A 71 6.81 -8.39 16.59
N GLY A 72 6.60 -7.58 17.63
CA GLY A 72 7.67 -7.15 18.55
C GLY A 72 8.59 -6.08 17.99
N THR A 73 8.28 -5.49 16.82
CA THR A 73 8.96 -4.31 16.31
C THR A 73 8.21 -3.03 16.67
N PRO A 74 8.91 -1.89 16.88
CA PRO A 74 8.24 -0.62 17.17
C PRO A 74 7.21 -0.20 16.10
N LEU A 75 7.47 -0.53 14.85
CA LEU A 75 6.56 -0.24 13.73
C LEU A 75 5.26 -1.05 13.84
N PHE A 76 5.35 -2.33 14.20
CA PHE A 76 4.19 -3.18 14.46
C PHE A 76 3.39 -2.66 15.65
N ASP A 77 4.06 -2.38 16.78
CA ASP A 77 3.39 -1.93 18.00
C ASP A 77 2.64 -0.60 17.77
N THR A 78 3.27 0.31 17.05
CA THR A 78 2.65 1.58 16.67
C THR A 78 1.44 1.34 15.79
N ALA A 79 1.57 0.55 14.72
CA ALA A 79 0.46 0.24 13.82
C ALA A 79 -0.70 -0.48 14.53
N ALA A 80 -0.39 -1.40 15.44
CA ALA A 80 -1.37 -2.17 16.22
C ALA A 80 -2.17 -1.31 17.21
N SER A 81 -1.61 -0.17 17.65
CA SER A 81 -2.31 0.78 18.52
C SER A 81 -3.32 1.70 17.79
N LEU A 82 -3.22 1.78 16.47
CA LEU A 82 -4.06 2.66 15.65
C LEU A 82 -5.46 2.07 15.42
N LYS A 83 -6.40 2.95 15.07
CA LYS A 83 -7.77 2.58 14.74
C LYS A 83 -8.12 2.97 13.32
N LYS A 84 -9.01 2.21 12.69
CA LYS A 84 -9.61 2.58 11.40
C LYS A 84 -10.22 3.99 11.49
N GLY A 85 -9.98 4.81 10.47
CA GLY A 85 -10.42 6.19 10.39
C GLY A 85 -9.46 7.21 11.00
N GLN A 86 -8.42 6.77 11.72
CA GLN A 86 -7.43 7.67 12.31
C GLN A 86 -6.51 8.27 11.25
N MET A 87 -6.24 9.58 11.36
CA MET A 87 -5.25 10.24 10.52
C MET A 87 -3.84 9.96 11.06
N ILE A 88 -2.92 9.67 10.16
CA ILE A 88 -1.54 9.36 10.49
C ILE A 88 -0.59 10.05 9.52
N LYS A 89 0.65 10.21 9.96
CA LYS A 89 1.80 10.48 9.13
C LYS A 89 2.61 9.20 8.97
N PHE A 90 3.06 8.90 7.76
CA PHE A 90 3.82 7.69 7.48
C PHE A 90 4.89 7.91 6.41
N SER A 91 5.86 7.00 6.39
CA SER A 91 6.90 6.93 5.37
C SER A 91 7.15 5.49 4.92
N GLY A 92 7.74 5.33 3.74
CA GLY A 92 8.09 4.01 3.22
C GLY A 92 8.37 4.00 1.72
N THR A 93 8.28 2.82 1.12
CA THR A 93 8.63 2.61 -0.29
C THR A 93 7.61 1.76 -1.04
N PHE A 94 7.30 2.17 -2.27
CA PHE A 94 6.59 1.38 -3.27
C PHE A 94 7.55 0.43 -4.01
N PHE A 95 6.98 -0.59 -4.66
CA PHE A 95 7.73 -1.55 -5.46
C PHE A 95 7.47 -1.35 -6.96
N SER A 96 8.50 -1.56 -7.78
CA SER A 96 8.34 -1.62 -9.24
C SER A 96 7.47 -2.81 -9.61
N ALA A 97 6.48 -2.60 -10.46
CA ALA A 97 5.91 -3.71 -11.21
C ALA A 97 6.75 -3.98 -12.47
N SER A 98 6.57 -5.17 -13.06
CA SER A 98 7.02 -5.51 -14.41
C SER A 98 5.88 -5.30 -15.43
N ASP A 99 6.21 -5.37 -16.72
CA ASP A 99 5.25 -5.56 -17.82
C ASP A 99 4.10 -4.53 -17.92
N GLY A 100 4.46 -3.25 -18.04
CA GLY A 100 3.50 -2.18 -18.36
C GLY A 100 2.76 -1.57 -17.15
N ASP A 101 2.93 -2.16 -15.97
CA ASP A 101 2.46 -1.59 -14.70
C ASP A 101 3.57 -0.77 -14.04
N CYS A 102 3.20 0.33 -13.39
CA CYS A 102 4.20 1.23 -12.81
C CYS A 102 4.67 0.80 -11.42
N LEU A 103 3.70 0.49 -10.56
CA LEU A 103 3.90 0.06 -9.18
C LEU A 103 3.16 -1.25 -8.96
N VAL A 104 3.65 -2.09 -8.04
CA VAL A 104 2.96 -3.33 -7.67
C VAL A 104 1.59 -2.99 -7.07
N GLU A 105 0.54 -3.60 -7.62
CA GLU A 105 -0.86 -3.31 -7.32
C GLU A 105 -1.62 -4.64 -7.14
N SER A 106 -2.41 -4.76 -6.07
CA SER A 106 -2.98 -6.04 -5.62
C SER A 106 -4.46 -6.27 -5.96
N SER A 107 -5.16 -5.30 -6.55
CA SER A 107 -6.57 -5.48 -6.89
C SER A 107 -6.77 -6.61 -7.90
N LEU A 108 -7.73 -7.48 -7.62
CA LEU A 108 -7.98 -8.68 -8.45
C LEU A 108 -8.70 -8.35 -9.76
N SER A 109 -9.63 -7.39 -9.75
CA SER A 109 -10.43 -7.06 -10.92
C SER A 109 -9.94 -5.78 -11.59
N LEU A 110 -10.05 -5.71 -12.92
CA LEU A 110 -9.76 -4.50 -13.69
C LEU A 110 -10.59 -3.30 -13.22
N SER A 111 -11.80 -3.53 -12.68
CA SER A 111 -12.59 -2.46 -12.08
C SER A 111 -11.96 -1.93 -10.80
N GLY A 112 -11.44 -2.81 -9.94
CA GLY A 112 -10.70 -2.46 -8.73
C GLY A 112 -9.45 -1.65 -9.07
N LYS A 113 -8.64 -2.15 -10.02
CA LYS A 113 -7.41 -1.47 -10.50
C LYS A 113 -7.60 -0.02 -10.98
N VAL A 114 -8.82 0.34 -11.36
CA VAL A 114 -9.16 1.67 -11.87
C VAL A 114 -9.88 2.51 -10.83
N LYS A 115 -10.85 1.94 -10.12
CA LYS A 115 -11.70 2.69 -9.18
C LYS A 115 -11.11 2.76 -7.79
N ASN A 116 -10.63 1.62 -7.30
CA ASN A 116 -10.18 1.44 -5.93
C ASN A 116 -8.80 0.76 -5.90
N PRO A 117 -7.75 1.37 -6.48
CA PRO A 117 -6.45 0.72 -6.62
C PRO A 117 -5.78 0.51 -5.25
N GLU A 118 -5.13 -0.64 -5.11
CA GLU A 118 -4.47 -1.08 -3.90
C GLU A 118 -2.97 -1.26 -4.16
N PHE A 119 -2.17 -0.26 -3.83
CA PHE A 119 -0.72 -0.31 -4.08
C PHE A 119 0.03 -0.99 -2.95
N ILE A 120 0.91 -1.92 -3.30
CA ILE A 120 1.76 -2.61 -2.33
C ILE A 120 2.89 -1.67 -1.88
N PHE A 121 3.01 -1.55 -0.56
CA PHE A 121 3.88 -0.59 0.09
C PHE A 121 4.54 -1.18 1.32
N ARG A 122 5.82 -0.86 1.51
CA ARG A 122 6.56 -1.20 2.73
C ARG A 122 6.69 0.04 3.60
N PHE A 123 5.96 0.04 4.72
CA PHE A 123 6.06 1.08 5.72
C PHE A 123 7.41 1.00 6.44
N THR A 124 7.99 2.16 6.73
CA THR A 124 9.23 2.29 7.52
C THR A 124 9.05 3.19 8.73
N ALA A 125 8.01 4.05 8.73
CA ALA A 125 7.62 4.87 9.87
C ALA A 125 6.11 5.11 9.83
N ILE A 126 5.47 5.09 11.00
CA ILE A 126 4.05 5.37 11.22
C ILE A 126 3.95 6.19 12.49
N GLU A 127 3.15 7.25 12.49
CA GLU A 127 2.91 8.12 13.64
C GLU A 127 1.47 8.63 13.62
N ALA A 128 0.79 8.61 14.77
CA ALA A 128 -0.53 9.22 14.92
C ALA A 128 -0.44 10.75 14.80
N LEU A 129 -1.46 11.36 14.18
CA LEU A 129 -1.64 12.81 14.16
C LEU A 129 -2.59 13.28 15.27
#